data_AF-A0A7K5FPD1-F1
#
_entry.id   AF-A0A7K5FPD1-F1
#
_cell.length_a   1.000
_cell.length_b   1.000
_cell.length_c   1.000
_cell.angle_alpha   90.00
_cell.angle_beta   90.00
_cell.angle_gamma   90.00
#
_symmetry.space_group_name_H-M   'P 1'
#
loop_
_entity.id
_entity.type
_entity.pdbx_description
1 polymer ?
#
loop_
_entity_poly.entity_id
_entity_poly.type
_entity_poly.pdbx_seq_one_letter_code
_entity_poly.pdbx_strand_id
1 'polypeptide(L)'
;MPQSVYLVVLLLCLGIMCPLVTGIFMDKLASQKLCADDDCVHTISLARAEEDYNAPDCRFINIKKGQLIYVYSKLVKEKDSGEFWAGSVYGEQYEDHMGTVGYFPSSLVSEQHVYQEANKTVPTT
;
A
#
# COMPACT_ATOMS: atom_id res chain seq x y z
N MET A 1 29.71 50.11 5.60
CA MET A 1 29.36 49.70 4.22
C MET A 1 29.64 48.23 3.92
N PRO A 2 30.85 47.65 4.13
CA PRO A 2 31.15 46.27 3.69
C PRO A 2 30.44 45.18 4.51
N GLN A 3 30.18 45.44 5.80
CA GLN A 3 29.55 44.48 6.72
C GLN A 3 28.07 44.23 6.41
N SER A 4 27.36 45.26 5.93
CA SER A 4 25.96 45.14 5.48
C SER A 4 25.86 44.35 4.17
N VAL A 5 26.83 44.50 3.27
CA VAL A 5 26.89 43.74 2.01
C VAL A 5 27.14 42.27 2.31
N TYR A 6 28.05 41.96 3.24
CA TYR A 6 28.33 40.58 3.64
C TYR A 6 27.12 39.89 4.25
N LEU A 7 26.36 40.60 5.10
CA LEU A 7 25.14 40.07 5.71
C LEU A 7 24.06 39.76 4.66
N VAL A 8 23.90 40.64 3.68
CA VAL A 8 22.94 40.48 2.57
C VAL A 8 23.35 39.30 1.67
N VAL A 9 24.65 39.16 1.36
CA VAL A 9 25.16 38.01 0.59
C VAL A 9 24.96 36.70 1.35
N LEU A 10 25.21 36.68 2.66
CA LEU A 10 25.02 35.50 3.50
C LEU A 10 23.54 35.06 3.56
N LEU A 11 22.63 36.03 3.69
CA LEU A 11 21.18 35.79 3.66
C LEU A 11 20.69 35.27 2.29
N LEU A 12 21.23 35.80 1.20
CA LEU A 12 20.96 35.31 -0.16
C LEU A 12 21.46 33.87 -0.36
N CYS A 13 22.67 33.54 0.11
CA CYS A 13 23.21 32.19 0.03
C CYS A 13 22.41 31.18 0.85
N LEU A 14 21.91 31.56 2.03
CA LEU A 14 21.05 30.71 2.87
C LEU A 14 19.67 30.47 2.23
N GLY A 15 19.11 31.45 1.53
CA GLY A 15 17.84 31.31 0.81
C GLY A 15 17.93 30.42 -0.44
N ILE A 16 19.09 30.39 -1.10
CA ILE A 16 19.32 29.59 -2.32
C ILE A 16 19.55 28.10 -2.00
N MET A 17 20.04 27.78 -0.80
CA MET A 17 20.34 26.42 -0.37
C MET A 17 19.16 25.69 0.29
N CYS A 18 17.93 26.17 0.12
CA CYS A 18 16.76 25.42 0.53
C CYS A 18 16.49 24.35 -0.55
N PRO A 19 16.85 23.06 -0.35
CA PRO A 19 16.43 22.04 -1.30
C PRO A 19 14.91 22.07 -1.33
N LEU A 20 14.35 22.38 -2.50
CA LEU A 20 12.96 22.11 -2.77
C LEU A 20 12.79 20.61 -2.60
N VAL A 21 12.19 20.18 -1.48
CA VAL A 21 11.88 18.78 -1.23
C VAL A 21 10.78 18.41 -2.23
N THR A 22 11.16 18.04 -3.44
CA THR A 22 10.24 17.46 -4.41
C THR A 22 9.96 16.05 -3.94
N GLY A 23 8.84 15.86 -3.25
CA GLY A 23 8.33 14.52 -2.96
C GLY A 23 8.15 13.76 -4.27
N ILE A 24 8.64 12.53 -4.32
CA ILE A 24 8.38 11.64 -5.46
C ILE A 24 6.92 11.22 -5.36
N PHE A 25 6.09 11.64 -6.33
CA PHE A 25 4.71 11.18 -6.42
C PHE A 25 4.74 9.72 -6.91
N MET A 26 4.24 8.81 -6.08
CA MET A 26 4.10 7.41 -6.46
C MET A 26 2.75 7.21 -7.13
N ASP A 27 2.75 6.72 -8.36
CA ASP A 27 1.52 6.42 -9.08
C ASP A 27 0.72 5.29 -8.40
N LYS A 28 -0.59 5.32 -8.66
CA LYS A 28 -1.52 4.28 -8.21
C LYS A 28 -1.14 2.94 -8.82
N LEU A 29 -1.28 1.87 -8.05
CA LEU A 29 -1.05 0.50 -8.56
C LEU A 29 -2.12 0.05 -9.57
N ALA A 30 -3.33 0.61 -9.46
CA ALA A 30 -4.44 0.46 -10.39
C ALA A 30 -5.43 1.63 -10.17
N SER A 31 -6.26 1.96 -11.15
CA SER A 31 -7.36 2.94 -11.06
C SER A 31 -8.63 2.37 -10.44
N GLN A 32 -8.80 1.04 -10.45
CA GLN A 32 -9.99 0.36 -9.96
C GLN A 32 -9.63 -0.84 -9.09
N LYS A 33 -10.52 -1.18 -8.16
CA LYS A 33 -10.43 -2.36 -7.30
C LYS A 33 -11.80 -3.03 -7.19
N LEU A 34 -11.77 -4.35 -6.99
CA LEU A 34 -12.92 -5.18 -6.69
C LEU A 34 -13.03 -5.37 -5.18
N CYS A 35 -14.23 -5.15 -4.64
CA CYS A 35 -14.56 -5.25 -3.23
C CYS A 35 -15.84 -6.08 -3.02
N ALA A 36 -16.04 -6.55 -1.78
CA ALA A 36 -17.26 -7.23 -1.37
C ALA A 36 -18.46 -6.27 -1.25
N ASP A 37 -18.19 -5.02 -0.90
CA ASP A 37 -19.14 -3.92 -0.75
C ASP A 37 -18.57 -2.60 -1.29
N ASP A 38 -19.39 -1.56 -1.37
CA ASP A 38 -19.03 -0.27 -1.97
C ASP A 38 -17.97 0.50 -1.14
N ASP A 39 -17.82 0.19 0.15
CA ASP A 39 -16.87 0.83 1.06
C ASP A 39 -15.59 -0.02 1.29
N CYS A 40 -15.54 -1.24 0.72
CA CYS A 40 -14.46 -2.22 0.89
C CYS A 40 -14.13 -2.56 2.36
N VAL A 41 -15.14 -2.52 3.23
CA VAL A 41 -14.95 -2.79 4.67
C VAL A 41 -15.10 -4.28 5.01
N HIS A 42 -15.80 -5.05 4.17
CA HIS A 42 -15.97 -6.48 4.39
C HIS A 42 -14.84 -7.30 3.75
N THR A 43 -14.43 -8.33 4.47
CA THR A 43 -13.49 -9.33 3.97
C THR A 43 -14.11 -10.13 2.81
N ILE A 44 -13.39 -10.21 1.69
CA ILE A 44 -13.71 -11.05 0.53
C ILE A 44 -13.40 -12.50 0.86
N SER A 45 -12.17 -12.77 1.29
CA SER A 45 -11.67 -14.13 1.51
C SER A 45 -10.55 -14.21 2.54
N LEU A 46 -10.32 -15.42 3.04
CA LEU A 46 -9.14 -15.79 3.81
C LEU A 46 -8.18 -16.51 2.87
N ALA A 47 -6.94 -16.02 2.75
CA ALA A 47 -5.90 -16.62 1.93
C ALA A 47 -4.73 -17.09 2.80
N ARG A 48 -4.01 -18.12 2.35
CA ARG A 48 -2.78 -18.61 2.96
C ARG A 48 -1.59 -18.22 2.08
N ALA A 49 -0.54 -17.70 2.68
CA ALA A 49 0.70 -17.42 2.00
C ALA A 49 1.46 -18.71 1.65
N GLU A 50 1.81 -18.87 0.38
CA GLU A 50 2.57 -20.03 -0.11
C GLU A 50 4.09 -19.79 -0.08
N GLU A 51 4.48 -18.53 -0.09
CA GLU A 51 5.88 -18.06 -0.12
C GLU A 51 6.08 -16.85 0.80
N ASP A 52 7.34 -16.57 1.12
CA ASP A 52 7.74 -15.34 1.80
C ASP A 52 7.69 -14.17 0.81
N TYR A 53 7.22 -13.01 1.28
CA TYR A 53 7.21 -11.77 0.53
C TYR A 53 7.72 -10.63 1.39
N ASN A 54 8.78 -9.96 0.93
CA ASN A 54 9.31 -8.77 1.57
C ASN A 54 8.80 -7.52 0.84
N ALA A 55 8.13 -6.65 1.57
CA ALA A 55 7.54 -5.42 1.04
C ALA A 55 8.63 -4.50 0.47
N PRO A 56 8.55 -4.11 -0.81
CA PRO A 56 9.54 -3.21 -1.43
C PRO A 56 9.38 -1.76 -0.96
N ASP A 57 8.17 -1.36 -0.58
CA ASP A 57 7.84 -0.04 -0.07
C ASP A 57 6.66 -0.11 0.92
N CYS A 58 6.29 1.03 1.51
CA CYS A 58 5.28 1.13 2.57
C CYS A 58 3.84 0.82 2.14
N ARG A 59 3.56 0.72 0.84
CA ARG A 59 2.23 0.33 0.33
C ARG A 59 1.99 -1.16 0.48
N PHE A 60 3.07 -1.94 0.58
CA PHE A 60 3.03 -3.39 0.66
C PHE A 60 3.24 -3.88 2.09
N ILE A 61 2.75 -5.09 2.38
CA ILE A 61 2.97 -5.77 3.66
C ILE A 61 3.95 -6.91 3.53
N ASN A 62 4.74 -7.13 4.58
CA ASN A 62 5.58 -8.33 4.68
C ASN A 62 4.69 -9.53 4.99
N ILE A 63 4.93 -10.63 4.28
CA ILE A 63 4.21 -11.89 4.46
C ILE A 63 5.23 -13.01 4.62
N LYS A 64 4.97 -13.92 5.56
CA LYS A 64 5.70 -15.16 5.73
C LYS A 64 4.87 -16.34 5.27
N LYS A 65 5.54 -17.32 4.67
CA LYS A 65 4.93 -18.58 4.25
C LYS A 65 4.13 -19.20 5.40
N GLY A 66 2.92 -19.64 5.08
CA GLY A 66 1.98 -20.26 6.00
C GLY A 66 1.07 -19.28 6.75
N GLN A 67 1.37 -17.98 6.77
CA GLN A 67 0.50 -16.99 7.39
C GLN A 67 -0.85 -16.91 6.69
N LEU A 68 -1.89 -16.65 7.47
CA LEU A 68 -3.23 -16.37 6.97
C LEU A 68 -3.40 -14.86 6.76
N ILE A 69 -4.16 -14.49 5.74
CA ILE A 69 -4.35 -13.11 5.32
C ILE A 69 -5.83 -12.89 5.03
N TYR A 70 -6.43 -11.89 5.65
CA TYR A 70 -7.75 -11.41 5.27
C TYR A 70 -7.63 -10.51 4.05
N VAL A 71 -8.33 -10.84 2.97
CA VAL A 71 -8.34 -10.09 1.71
C VAL A 71 -9.55 -9.15 1.69
N TYR A 72 -9.31 -7.85 1.52
CA TYR A 72 -10.37 -6.83 1.50
C TYR A 72 -10.64 -6.27 0.10
N SER A 73 -9.63 -6.23 -0.77
CA SER A 73 -9.84 -5.82 -2.16
C SER A 73 -8.87 -6.49 -3.12
N LYS A 74 -9.30 -6.66 -4.37
CA LYS A 74 -8.49 -7.21 -5.47
C LYS A 74 -8.33 -6.12 -6.53
N LEU A 75 -7.11 -5.63 -6.81
CA LEU A 75 -6.92 -4.58 -7.81
C LEU A 75 -7.27 -5.10 -9.21
N VAL A 76 -7.93 -4.26 -10.01
CA VAL A 76 -8.18 -4.56 -11.42
C VAL A 76 -6.87 -4.37 -12.17
N LYS A 77 -6.42 -5.41 -12.86
CA LYS A 77 -5.18 -5.37 -13.64
C LYS A 77 -5.28 -4.35 -14.76
N GLU A 78 -4.29 -3.46 -14.84
CA GLU A 78 -4.11 -2.52 -15.94
C GLU A 78 -3.00 -2.99 -16.88
N LYS A 79 -2.90 -2.34 -18.04
CA LYS A 79 -1.83 -2.62 -18.99
C LYS A 79 -0.50 -2.29 -18.31
N ASP A 80 0.40 -3.28 -18.25
CA ASP A 80 1.72 -3.19 -17.62
C ASP A 80 1.73 -3.10 -16.08
N SER A 81 0.60 -3.36 -15.40
CA SER A 81 0.55 -3.47 -13.92
C SER A 81 0.58 -4.93 -13.45
N GLY A 82 1.13 -5.15 -12.25
CA GLY A 82 1.03 -6.43 -11.56
C GLY A 82 -0.38 -6.72 -11.03
N GLU A 83 -0.64 -7.98 -10.69
CA GLU A 83 -1.88 -8.39 -10.02
C GLU A 83 -1.67 -8.35 -8.50
N PHE A 84 -2.25 -7.35 -7.86
CA PHE A 84 -2.10 -7.13 -6.41
C PHE A 84 -3.45 -7.17 -5.71
N TRP A 85 -3.47 -7.77 -4.54
CA TRP A 85 -4.60 -7.71 -3.60
C TRP A 85 -4.19 -6.91 -2.37
N ALA A 86 -5.17 -6.37 -1.64
CA ALA A 86 -4.96 -5.68 -0.38
C ALA A 86 -5.58 -6.48 0.77
N GLY A 87 -4.83 -6.61 1.85
CA GLY A 87 -5.24 -7.41 3.00
C GLY A 87 -4.41 -7.12 4.24
N SER A 88 -4.74 -7.81 5.32
CA SER A 88 -3.99 -7.78 6.58
C SER A 88 -3.65 -9.21 7.01
N VAL A 89 -2.43 -9.40 7.51
CA VAL A 89 -2.02 -10.67 8.11
C VAL A 89 -2.86 -10.94 9.36
N TYR A 90 -3.36 -12.17 9.48
CA TYR A 90 -4.08 -12.65 10.66
C TYR A 90 -3.14 -12.60 11.88
N GLY A 91 -3.49 -11.79 12.88
CA GLY A 91 -2.75 -11.72 14.14
C GLY A 91 -3.23 -12.81 15.10
N GLU A 92 -2.34 -13.70 15.52
CA GLU A 92 -2.66 -14.72 16.55
C GLU A 92 -2.70 -14.15 17.98
N GLN A 93 -2.04 -13.01 18.20
CA GLN A 93 -1.99 -12.33 19.49
C GLN A 93 -2.81 -11.05 19.39
N TYR A 94 -3.94 -11.06 20.08
CA TYR A 94 -4.95 -10.00 20.21
C TYR A 94 -5.89 -9.86 19.00
N GLU A 95 -7.06 -10.48 19.14
CA GLU A 95 -8.19 -10.39 18.20
C GLU A 95 -8.66 -8.94 17.94
N ASP A 96 -8.26 -7.98 18.79
CA ASP A 96 -8.68 -6.58 18.74
C ASP A 96 -7.72 -5.65 17.98
N HIS A 97 -6.56 -6.13 17.52
CA HIS A 97 -5.64 -5.32 16.73
C HIS A 97 -5.69 -5.74 15.25
N MET A 98 -6.50 -5.04 14.45
CA MET A 98 -6.44 -5.16 12.99
C MET A 98 -5.00 -4.88 12.52
N GLY A 99 -4.38 -5.88 11.89
CA GLY A 99 -3.04 -5.77 11.34
C GLY A 99 -2.96 -4.67 10.27
N THR A 100 -1.75 -4.17 10.01
CA THR A 100 -1.52 -3.20 8.95
C THR A 100 -2.05 -3.74 7.61
N VAL A 101 -2.90 -2.96 6.95
CA VAL A 101 -3.40 -3.29 5.61
C VAL A 101 -2.38 -2.81 4.59
N GLY A 102 -2.06 -3.68 3.63
CA GLY A 102 -1.30 -3.28 2.46
C GLY A 102 -1.39 -4.28 1.34
N TYR A 103 -0.70 -3.98 0.24
CA TYR A 103 -0.73 -4.77 -0.98
C TYR A 103 0.23 -5.96 -0.93
N PHE A 104 -0.11 -7.00 -1.68
CA PHE A 104 0.76 -8.14 -1.96
C PHE A 104 0.36 -8.78 -3.30
N PRO A 105 1.27 -9.48 -3.99
CA PRO A 105 0.95 -10.17 -5.24
C PRO A 105 -0.03 -11.32 -4.97
N SER A 106 -1.11 -11.38 -5.74
CA SER A 106 -2.11 -12.47 -5.62
C SER A 106 -1.52 -13.85 -5.88
N SER A 107 -0.47 -13.93 -6.70
CA SER A 107 0.22 -15.17 -7.06
C SER A 107 0.94 -15.86 -5.89
N LEU A 108 1.19 -15.16 -4.78
CA LEU A 108 1.91 -15.69 -3.62
C LEU A 108 0.99 -16.30 -2.56
N VAL A 109 -0.32 -16.29 -2.80
CA VAL A 109 -1.30 -16.79 -1.85
C VAL A 109 -2.28 -17.76 -2.50
N SER A 110 -2.85 -18.65 -1.69
CA SER A 110 -3.96 -19.52 -2.08
C SER A 110 -5.20 -19.19 -1.25
N GLU A 111 -6.32 -18.87 -1.91
CA GLU A 111 -7.59 -18.63 -1.20
C GLU A 111 -8.06 -19.92 -0.54
N GLN A 112 -8.24 -19.88 0.78
CA GLN A 112 -8.69 -21.01 1.59
C GLN A 112 -10.22 -21.00 1.76
N HIS A 113 -10.79 -19.80 1.90
CA HIS A 113 -12.21 -19.63 2.08
C HIS A 113 -12.67 -18.27 1.54
N VAL A 114 -13.75 -18.25 0.77
CA VAL A 114 -14.38 -17.03 0.25
C VAL A 114 -15.62 -16.75 1.10
N TYR A 115 -15.62 -15.62 1.80
CA TYR A 115 -16.76 -15.17 2.60
C TYR A 115 -17.80 -14.46 1.73
N GLN A 116 -17.32 -13.62 0.82
CA GLN A 116 -18.14 -12.82 -0.09
C GLN A 116 -17.44 -12.67 -1.45
N GLU A 117 -18.23 -12.65 -2.53
CA GLU A 117 -17.73 -12.42 -3.88
C GLU A 117 -17.32 -10.96 -4.08
N ALA A 118 -16.17 -10.73 -4.72
CA ALA A 118 -15.67 -9.39 -5.01
C ALA A 118 -16.29 -8.82 -6.30
N ASN A 119 -17.57 -8.47 -6.25
CA ASN A 119 -18.33 -8.03 -7.44
C ASN A 119 -18.49 -6.51 -7.57
N LYS A 120 -18.12 -5.74 -6.54
CA LYS A 120 -18.22 -4.28 -6.56
C LYS A 120 -16.95 -3.67 -7.12
N THR A 121 -17.05 -3.04 -8.27
CA THR A 121 -15.94 -2.27 -8.84
C THR A 121 -16.00 -0.84 -8.32
N VAL A 122 -14.95 -0.42 -7.63
CA VAL A 122 -14.83 0.93 -7.06
C VAL A 122 -13.51 1.57 -7.48
N PRO A 123 -13.45 2.90 -7.63
CA PRO A 123 -12.20 3.58 -7.94
C PRO A 123 -11.21 3.48 -6.78
N THR A 124 -9.92 3.42 -7.09
CA THR A 124 -8.86 3.55 -6.08
C THR A 124 -8.67 5.01 -5.71
N THR A 125 -8.51 5.29 -4.41
CA THR A 125 -8.28 6.64 -3.89
C THR A 125 -6.82 7.01 -3.99
#